data_AF-A0A2W4KRK4-F1
#
_entry.id   AF-A0A2W4KRK4-F1
#
_cell.length_a   1.000
_cell.length_b   1.000
_cell.length_c   1.000
_cell.angle_alpha   90.00
_cell.angle_beta   90.00
_cell.angle_gamma   90.00
#
_symmetry.space_group_name_H-M   'P 1'
#
loop_
_entity.id
_entity.type
_entity.pdbx_description
1 polymer ?
#
loop_
_entity_poly.entity_id
_entity_poly.type
_entity_poly.pdbx_seq_one_letter_code
_entity_poly.pdbx_strand_id
1 'polypeptide(L)'
;MKKSPSKDPKEPKETKESGSSIENRTLLGQILVELGFITLYQLEEALTIQRDDAAKGNEQKALGQILLELGYCGPNQLIRGIQVQSEYRKRAPLDDLDDDDDDFDDED
;
A
#
# COMPACT_ATOMS: atom_id res chain seq x y z
N MET A 1 -12.33 -19.91 27.08
CA MET A 1 -11.99 -19.95 25.64
C MET A 1 -12.60 -18.73 24.95
N LYS A 2 -11.79 -17.79 24.46
CA LYS A 2 -12.27 -16.70 23.61
C LYS A 2 -12.38 -17.24 22.18
N LYS A 3 -13.60 -17.56 21.73
CA LYS A 3 -13.93 -17.82 20.31
C LYS A 3 -14.52 -16.52 19.74
N SER A 4 -14.02 -15.97 18.65
CA SER A 4 -14.58 -16.09 17.27
C SER A 4 -14.34 -14.74 16.56
N PRO A 5 -14.50 -14.57 15.22
CA PRO A 5 -14.44 -15.56 14.13
C PRO A 5 -13.78 -15.04 12.82
N SER A 6 -13.80 -15.88 11.79
CA SER A 6 -14.04 -15.49 10.39
C SER A 6 -12.94 -14.77 9.60
N LYS A 7 -11.96 -15.57 9.16
CA LYS A 7 -11.50 -15.49 7.78
C LYS A 7 -12.65 -16.00 6.88
N ASP A 8 -13.50 -15.10 6.43
CA ASP A 8 -14.43 -15.39 5.34
C ASP A 8 -13.86 -14.83 4.03
N PRO A 9 -13.72 -15.65 2.98
CA PRO A 9 -13.25 -15.21 1.67
C PRO A 9 -14.39 -14.48 0.97
N LYS A 10 -14.18 -13.22 0.59
CA LYS A 10 -15.08 -12.52 -0.33
C LYS A 10 -14.37 -12.28 -1.65
N GLU A 11 -14.64 -13.20 -2.57
CA GLU A 11 -14.33 -13.14 -4.00
C GLU A 11 -14.89 -11.88 -4.68
N PRO A 12 -14.32 -11.52 -5.85
CA PRO A 12 -13.99 -10.15 -6.21
C PRO A 12 -15.01 -9.53 -7.15
N LYS A 13 -15.03 -8.19 -7.22
CA LYS A 13 -15.62 -7.48 -8.34
C LYS A 13 -14.70 -6.38 -8.86
N GLU A 14 -14.64 -6.38 -10.18
CA GLU A 14 -13.74 -5.72 -11.11
C GLU A 14 -13.58 -4.19 -11.00
N THR A 15 -12.31 -3.80 -11.15
CA THR A 15 -11.77 -2.80 -12.10
C THR A 15 -12.17 -1.34 -11.95
N LYS A 16 -11.19 -0.48 -11.62
CA LYS A 16 -10.75 0.63 -12.49
C LYS A 16 -9.26 0.93 -12.31
N GLU A 17 -8.53 0.79 -13.40
CA GLU A 17 -7.15 1.26 -13.57
C GLU A 17 -7.13 2.79 -13.56
N SER A 18 -6.21 3.40 -12.79
CA SER A 18 -5.71 4.76 -13.07
C SER A 18 -4.47 5.09 -12.22
N GLY A 19 -3.33 5.28 -12.90
CA GLY A 19 -2.30 6.26 -12.52
C GLY A 19 -1.06 5.78 -11.75
N SER A 20 0.09 5.78 -12.45
CA SER A 20 1.49 5.70 -11.96
C SER A 20 1.97 4.36 -11.39
N SER A 21 2.70 3.58 -12.20
CA SER A 21 3.13 2.20 -11.89
C SER A 21 4.37 2.11 -10.98
N ILE A 22 4.99 3.23 -10.57
CA ILE A 22 6.23 3.21 -9.79
C ILE A 22 6.07 3.85 -8.39
N GLU A 23 5.40 5.00 -8.28
CA GLU A 23 5.21 5.69 -6.99
C GLU A 23 4.33 4.90 -6.02
N ASN A 24 3.38 4.17 -6.59
CA ASN A 24 2.33 3.42 -5.93
C ASN A 24 2.84 2.19 -5.16
N ARG A 25 3.90 1.53 -5.64
CA ARG A 25 4.51 0.34 -5.00
C ARG A 25 5.13 0.61 -3.62
N THR A 26 5.28 1.88 -3.25
CA THR A 26 5.81 2.29 -1.94
C THR A 26 4.72 2.67 -0.93
N LEU A 27 3.44 2.65 -1.31
CA LEU A 27 2.34 3.03 -0.43
C LEU A 27 1.94 1.85 0.45
N LEU A 28 1.88 2.09 1.77
CA LEU A 28 1.52 1.06 2.75
C LEU A 28 0.20 0.37 2.41
N GLY A 29 -0.83 1.14 2.02
CA GLY A 29 -2.13 0.60 1.66
C GLY A 29 -2.07 -0.41 0.52
N GLN A 30 -1.31 -0.11 -0.53
CA GLN A 30 -1.16 -1.01 -1.67
C GLN A 30 -0.35 -2.25 -1.32
N ILE A 31 0.74 -2.09 -0.55
CA ILE A 31 1.52 -3.22 -0.04
C ILE A 31 0.63 -4.18 0.75
N LEU A 32 -0.26 -3.68 1.59
CA LEU A 32 -1.19 -4.53 2.34
C LEU A 32 -2.18 -5.28 1.44
N VAL A 33 -2.59 -4.69 0.31
CA VAL A 33 -3.41 -5.34 -0.71
C VAL A 33 -2.61 -6.41 -1.47
N GLU A 34 -1.39 -6.09 -1.91
CA GLU A 34 -0.49 -7.01 -2.61
C GLU A 34 -0.11 -8.22 -1.75
N LEU A 35 0.11 -8.01 -0.45
CA LEU A 35 0.35 -9.08 0.53
C LEU A 35 -0.92 -9.91 0.83
N GLY A 36 -2.08 -9.52 0.31
CA GLY A 36 -3.37 -10.18 0.55
C GLY A 36 -3.86 -10.04 1.99
N PHE A 37 -3.40 -9.03 2.73
CA PHE A 37 -3.85 -8.78 4.10
C PHE A 37 -5.17 -8.03 4.16
N ILE A 38 -5.41 -7.14 3.19
CA ILE A 38 -6.66 -6.39 3.01
C ILE A 38 -7.09 -6.42 1.55
N THR A 39 -8.34 -6.08 1.27
CA THR A 39 -8.86 -5.90 -0.09
C THR A 39 -8.77 -4.45 -0.54
N LEU A 40 -8.89 -4.20 -1.85
CA LEU A 40 -8.97 -2.84 -2.39
C LEU A 40 -10.15 -2.06 -1.80
N TYR A 41 -11.31 -2.71 -1.66
CA TYR A 41 -12.50 -2.12 -1.04
C TYR A 41 -12.25 -1.69 0.41
N GLN A 42 -11.60 -2.55 1.21
CA GLN A 42 -11.23 -2.23 2.59
C GLN A 42 -10.26 -1.06 2.68
N LEU A 43 -9.32 -0.98 1.73
CA LEU A 43 -8.40 0.14 1.61
C LEU A 43 -9.13 1.45 1.26
N GLU A 44 -10.05 1.43 0.29
CA GLU A 44 -10.85 2.59 -0.08
C GLU A 44 -11.74 3.10 1.06
N GLU A 45 -12.36 2.19 1.80
CA GLU A 45 -13.18 2.53 2.97
C GLU A 45 -12.34 3.22 4.05
N ALA A 46 -11.16 2.67 4.35
CA ALA A 46 -10.24 3.26 5.32
C ALA A 46 -9.70 4.63 4.86
N LEU A 47 -9.41 4.81 3.57
CA LEU A 47 -9.00 6.10 3.00
C LEU A 47 -10.12 7.14 3.05
N THR A 48 -11.37 6.72 2.85
CA THR A 48 -12.54 7.61 2.96
C THR A 48 -12.68 8.14 4.37
N ILE A 49 -12.57 7.26 5.37
CA ILE A 49 -12.60 7.65 6.79
C ILE A 49 -11.44 8.60 7.12
N GLN A 50 -10.23 8.31 6.64
CA GLN A 50 -9.07 9.17 6.87
C GLN A 50 -9.28 10.59 6.37
N ARG A 51 -9.84 10.74 5.17
CA ARG A 51 -10.14 12.06 4.57
C ARG A 51 -11.26 12.78 5.32
N ASP A 52 -12.28 12.06 5.74
CA ASP A 52 -13.41 12.59 6.48
C ASP A 52 -12.99 13.08 7.88
N ASP A 53 -12.12 12.34 8.58
CA ASP A 53 -11.52 12.78 9.85
C ASP A 53 -10.65 14.03 9.67
N ALA A 54 -9.85 14.09 8.60
CA ALA A 54 -9.05 15.27 8.28
C ALA A 54 -9.93 16.50 7.99
N ALA A 55 -11.07 16.31 7.31
CA ALA A 55 -12.02 17.38 7.01
C ALA A 55 -12.76 17.90 8.25
N LYS A 56 -12.98 17.05 9.26
CA LYS A 56 -13.63 17.40 10.53
C LYS A 56 -12.72 18.18 11.49
N GLY A 57 -11.46 18.39 11.15
CA GLY A 57 -10.49 19.03 12.03
C GLY A 57 -10.09 18.17 13.23
N ASN A 58 -10.34 16.86 13.16
CA ASN A 58 -9.88 15.89 14.15
C ASN A 58 -8.39 15.61 13.95
N GLU A 59 -7.78 14.96 14.95
CA GLU A 59 -6.43 14.43 14.81
C GLU A 59 -6.36 13.49 13.60
N GLN A 60 -5.46 13.77 12.66
CA GLN A 60 -5.31 12.99 11.44
C GLN A 60 -4.80 11.58 11.78
N LYS A 61 -5.72 10.62 11.86
CA LYS A 61 -5.36 9.23 12.08
C LYS A 61 -4.54 8.68 10.92
N ALA A 62 -3.54 7.88 11.25
CA ALA A 62 -2.78 7.14 10.25
C ALA A 62 -3.68 6.06 9.61
N LEU A 63 -3.52 5.83 8.31
CA LEU A 63 -4.26 4.79 7.59
C LEU A 63 -4.14 3.41 8.27
N GLY A 64 -2.94 3.07 8.74
CA GLY A 64 -2.71 1.82 9.47
C GLY A 64 -3.51 1.70 10.77
N GLN A 65 -3.72 2.81 11.48
CA GLN A 65 -4.54 2.84 12.69
C GLN A 65 -6.02 2.63 12.34
N ILE A 66 -6.51 3.27 11.29
CA ILE A 66 -7.90 3.10 10.82
C ILE A 66 -8.13 1.64 10.41
N LEU A 67 -7.19 1.02 9.67
CA LEU A 67 -7.29 -0.39 9.28
C LEU A 67 -7.31 -1.35 10.48
N LEU A 68 -6.62 -1.02 11.57
CA LEU A 68 -6.67 -1.77 12.84
C LEU A 68 -8.00 -1.56 13.57
N GLU A 69 -8.48 -0.32 13.67
CA GLU A 69 -9.75 0.04 14.31
C GLU A 69 -10.94 -0.63 13.61
N LEU A 70 -10.91 -0.70 12.27
CA LEU A 70 -11.91 -1.41 11.45
C LEU A 70 -11.77 -2.94 11.49
N GLY A 71 -10.67 -3.46 12.05
CA GLY A 71 -10.39 -4.89 12.10
C GLY A 71 -10.08 -5.53 10.74
N TYR A 72 -9.70 -4.73 9.73
CA TYR A 72 -9.34 -5.24 8.40
C TYR A 72 -7.95 -5.88 8.39
N CYS A 73 -7.02 -5.35 9.18
CA CYS A 73 -5.73 -5.98 9.40
C CYS A 73 -5.42 -6.09 10.90
N GLY A 74 -4.62 -7.08 11.27
CA GLY A 74 -4.06 -7.21 12.60
C GLY A 74 -2.72 -6.50 12.76
N PRO A 75 -2.23 -6.30 13.99
CA PRO A 75 -0.98 -5.59 14.26
C PRO A 75 0.22 -6.26 13.58
N ASN A 76 0.27 -7.59 13.56
CA ASN A 76 1.34 -8.33 12.88
C ASN A 76 1.34 -8.11 11.35
N GLN A 77 0.16 -8.01 10.74
CA GLN A 77 0.02 -7.76 9.31
C GLN A 77 0.45 -6.33 8.97
N LEU A 78 0.07 -5.35 9.81
CA LEU A 78 0.48 -3.97 9.65
C LEU A 78 1.99 -3.81 9.78
N ILE A 79 2.60 -4.40 10.81
CA ILE A 79 4.06 -4.39 11.01
C ILE A 79 4.76 -4.96 9.77
N ARG A 80 4.27 -6.08 9.24
CA ARG A 80 4.84 -6.69 8.04
C ARG A 80 4.72 -5.78 6.81
N GLY A 81 3.60 -5.09 6.62
CA GLY A 81 3.42 -4.11 5.55
C GLY A 81 4.41 -2.94 5.65
N ILE A 82 4.62 -2.41 6.85
CA ILE A 82 5.58 -1.32 7.12
C ILE A 82 7.03 -1.77 6.84
N GLN A 83 7.39 -2.99 7.23
CA GLN A 83 8.71 -3.56 6.91
C GLN A 83 8.93 -3.61 5.40
N VAL A 84 7.97 -4.17 4.66
CA VAL A 84 8.06 -4.26 3.19
C VAL A 84 8.14 -2.87 2.55
N GLN A 85 7.36 -1.90 3.05
CA GLN A 85 7.44 -0.51 2.60
C GLN A 85 8.84 0.09 2.79
N SER A 86 9.45 -0.15 3.95
CA SER A 86 10.79 0.34 4.26
C SER A 86 11.83 -0.27 3.31
N GLU A 87 11.72 -1.57 3.00
CA GLU A 87 12.62 -2.23 2.06
C GLU A 87 12.48 -1.67 0.64
N TYR A 88 11.27 -1.41 0.15
CA TYR A 88 11.07 -0.76 -1.15
C TYR A 88 11.65 0.66 -1.20
N ARG A 89 11.52 1.44 -0.12
CA ARG A 89 12.10 2.79 -0.04
C ARG A 89 13.63 2.79 0.02
N LYS A 90 14.24 1.79 0.65
CA LYS A 90 15.70 1.63 0.67
C LYS A 90 16.26 1.17 -0.68
N ARG A 91 15.47 0.43 -1.45
CA ARG A 91 15.81 -0.11 -2.78
C ARG A 91 15.48 0.81 -3.95
N ALA A 92 15.12 2.07 -3.70
CA ALA A 92 14.96 3.08 -4.74
C ALA A 92 16.20 3.99 -4.84
N PRO A 93 17.37 3.52 -5.31
CA PRO A 93 18.22 4.35 -6.13
C PRO A 93 17.57 4.43 -7.52
N LEU A 94 16.85 5.52 -7.80
CA LEU A 94 16.42 5.90 -9.15
C LEU A 94 17.51 6.75 -9.84
N ASP A 95 18.80 6.53 -9.50
CA ASP A 95 19.95 7.22 -10.09
C ASP A 95 20.73 6.32 -11.09
N ASP A 96 20.29 5.07 -11.31
CA ASP A 96 20.97 4.11 -12.21
C ASP A 96 20.11 3.74 -13.44
N LEU A 97 19.34 4.68 -13.99
CA LEU A 97 18.68 4.54 -15.31
C LEU A 97 19.27 5.52 -16.33
N ASP A 98 20.59 5.78 -16.24
CA ASP A 98 21.40 6.28 -17.36
C ASP A 98 22.02 5.07 -18.10
N ASP A 99 21.16 4.21 -18.65
CA ASP A 99 21.48 3.08 -19.54
C ASP A 99 21.08 3.42 -21.01
N ASP A 100 21.20 4.69 -21.43
CA ASP A 100 20.86 5.15 -22.80
C ASP A 100 21.80 6.28 -23.31
N ASP A 101 23.12 6.07 -23.22
CA ASP A 101 24.08 6.42 -24.29
C ASP A 101 25.46 5.85 -23.94
N ASP A 102 25.71 4.58 -24.26
CA ASP A 102 27.03 4.22 -24.71
C ASP A 102 27.21 4.85 -26.10
N ASP A 103 28.08 5.87 -26.21
CA ASP A 103 28.63 6.25 -27.50
C ASP A 103 29.55 5.12 -27.99
N PHE A 104 28.90 4.07 -28.50
CA PHE A 104 29.40 3.33 -29.65
C PHE A 104 29.36 4.26 -30.87
N ASP A 105 30.23 5.27 -30.87
CA ASP A 105 30.74 5.84 -32.11
C ASP A 105 32.12 5.23 -32.37
N ASP A 106 32.07 4.09 -33.06
CA ASP A 106 33.09 3.68 -34.02
C ASP A 106 33.33 4.84 -35.01
N GLU A 107 34.54 5.41 -35.06
CA GLU A 107 35.22 6.09 -36.19
C GLU A 107 36.45 6.86 -35.62
N ASP A 108 37.73 6.64 -35.94
CA ASP A 108 38.49 6.05 -37.05
C ASP A 108 39.89 5.60 -36.52
#